data_AF-A0A2S9A4Q0-F1
#
_entry.id   AF-A0A2S9A4Q0-F1
#
_cell.length_a   1.000
_cell.length_b   1.000
_cell.length_c   1.000
_cell.angle_alpha   90.00
_cell.angle_beta   90.00
_cell.angle_gamma   90.00
#
_symmetry.space_group_name_H-M   'P 1'
#
loop_
_entity.id
_entity.type
_entity.pdbx_description
1 polymer ?
#
loop_
_entity_poly.entity_id
_entity_poly.type
_entity_poly.pdbx_seq_one_letter_code
_entity_poly.pdbx_strand_id
1 'polypeptide(L)'
;MALVAGVLLMVPLAVAAPAYADDYPSWQDVQNAQGNEQATQDQITRINDALATAQQKSADASTAAMKANQAADAARADAHTAAQRADELGVQAAAAAQAVQQTHAQVGAVVAGRARVESAAPLTARLFTSTDPDQLLTRLGVLQQLDSTWAKLGERALEAQSVATSLEDQAQTARAARDTLATAAEDAAQKAKTAADAEAAAVADLQGHVTTLYAQLATLKNTTADVERRYRIGQQVAEQERAAAAAADAAAAASSSGSGGGSGGGDLGGGGVNVDPAGAQAYAAGQLGNYGWGQDQFSCLYRLWMQESSWRADALNPDSDAYGIPQALPADKMAAAGPDWRTNGDTQIDWGLSYIQDRYGSPCGAWAHEVANNWY
;
A
#
# COMPACT_ATOMS: atom_id res chain seq x y z
N MET A 1 -40.65 10.22 18.54
CA MET A 1 -40.48 11.52 17.88
C MET A 1 -39.15 12.11 18.34
N ALA A 2 -38.08 11.90 17.57
CA ALA A 2 -36.79 12.56 17.79
C ALA A 2 -36.38 13.18 16.46
N LEU A 3 -36.30 14.51 16.43
CA LEU A 3 -35.94 15.32 15.28
C LEU A 3 -34.45 15.14 14.96
N VAL A 4 -34.15 14.61 13.78
CA VAL A 4 -32.79 14.60 13.22
C VAL A 4 -32.64 15.87 12.39
N ALA A 5 -31.83 16.81 12.89
CA ALA A 5 -31.43 18.00 12.16
C ALA A 5 -30.35 17.64 11.14
N GLY A 6 -30.72 17.65 9.85
CA GLY A 6 -29.79 17.49 8.74
C GLY A 6 -28.93 18.73 8.56
N VAL A 7 -27.63 18.61 8.81
CA VAL A 7 -26.64 19.61 8.40
C VAL A 7 -26.13 19.21 7.01
N LEU A 8 -26.60 19.94 6.00
CA LEU A 8 -26.10 19.85 4.63
C LEU A 8 -24.73 20.54 4.57
N LEU A 9 -23.66 19.77 4.60
CA LEU A 9 -22.31 20.27 4.32
C LEU A 9 -22.16 20.40 2.80
N MET A 10 -22.36 21.60 2.28
CA MET A 10 -21.91 21.97 0.93
C MET A 10 -20.37 21.94 0.90
N VAL A 11 -19.81 20.93 0.26
CA VAL A 11 -18.40 20.92 -0.15
C VAL A 11 -18.29 21.83 -1.37
N PRO A 12 -17.50 22.92 -1.33
CA PRO A 12 -17.24 23.69 -2.54
C PRO A 12 -16.46 22.82 -3.51
N LEU A 13 -17.01 22.62 -4.72
CA LEU A 13 -16.28 22.17 -5.89
C LEU A 13 -15.15 23.17 -6.13
N ALA A 14 -13.94 22.84 -5.69
CA ALA A 14 -12.74 23.53 -6.09
C ALA A 14 -12.56 23.27 -7.59
N VAL A 15 -12.94 24.26 -8.40
CA VAL A 15 -12.57 24.30 -9.81
C VAL A 15 -11.05 24.34 -9.82
N ALA A 16 -10.41 23.27 -10.29
CA ALA A 16 -8.97 23.24 -10.52
C ALA A 16 -8.63 24.44 -11.43
N ALA A 17 -7.93 25.42 -10.88
CA ALA A 17 -7.34 26.48 -11.68
C ALA A 17 -6.44 25.82 -12.74
N PRO A 18 -6.37 26.37 -13.97
CA PRO A 18 -5.48 25.84 -14.99
C PRO A 18 -4.06 25.82 -14.41
N ALA A 19 -3.40 24.67 -14.47
CA ALA A 19 -2.02 24.52 -14.08
C ALA A 19 -1.20 25.61 -14.78
N TYR A 20 -0.43 26.38 -14.00
CA TYR A 20 0.58 27.27 -14.54
C TYR A 20 1.41 26.46 -15.53
N ALA A 21 1.45 26.87 -16.79
CA ALA A 21 2.48 26.39 -17.69
C ALA A 21 3.79 26.88 -17.07
N ASP A 22 4.55 25.96 -16.49
CA ASP A 22 5.87 26.26 -15.93
C ASP A 22 6.69 26.91 -17.07
N ASP A 23 7.01 28.21 -16.92
CA ASP A 23 7.58 29.02 -17.99
C ASP A 23 9.08 28.71 -18.12
N TYR A 24 9.36 27.56 -18.74
CA TYR A 24 10.70 27.04 -18.94
C TYR A 24 11.54 27.98 -19.82
N PRO A 25 12.81 28.21 -19.46
CA PRO A 25 13.73 28.98 -20.28
C PRO A 25 13.84 28.49 -21.73
N SER A 26 13.79 29.42 -22.68
CA SER A 26 13.90 29.13 -24.11
C SER A 26 15.33 29.30 -24.63
N TRP A 27 15.60 28.78 -25.82
CA TRP A 27 16.86 29.05 -26.53
C TRP A 27 17.05 30.53 -26.86
N GLN A 28 15.96 31.28 -27.05
CA GLN A 28 16.04 32.72 -27.26
C GLN A 28 16.56 33.43 -26.00
N ASP A 29 16.14 32.99 -24.81
CA ASP A 29 16.63 33.55 -23.55
C ASP A 29 18.13 33.30 -23.35
N VAL A 30 18.59 32.09 -23.71
CA VAL A 30 20.03 31.76 -23.70
C VAL A 30 20.81 32.66 -24.66
N GLN A 31 20.34 32.83 -25.89
CA GLN A 31 21.01 33.69 -26.87
C GLN A 31 21.03 35.17 -26.43
N ASN A 32 19.95 35.65 -25.81
CA ASN A 32 19.87 37.02 -25.31
C ASN A 32 20.81 37.26 -24.12
N ALA A 33 21.01 36.25 -23.28
CA ALA A 33 21.92 36.30 -22.14
C ALA A 33 23.41 36.22 -22.57
N GLN A 34 23.69 35.58 -23.70
CA GLN A 34 25.04 35.43 -24.22
C GLN A 34 25.69 36.78 -24.53
N GLY A 35 26.90 36.98 -24.01
CA GLY A 35 27.67 38.22 -24.18
C GLY A 35 27.50 39.25 -23.07
N ASN A 36 26.62 39.00 -22.09
CA ASN A 36 26.56 39.76 -20.84
C ASN A 36 26.73 38.82 -19.65
N GLU A 37 27.77 39.06 -18.83
CA GLU A 37 28.11 38.20 -17.70
C GLU A 37 26.98 38.10 -16.67
N GLN A 38 26.36 39.23 -16.30
CA GLN A 38 25.24 39.24 -15.36
C GLN A 38 24.03 38.49 -15.93
N ALA A 39 23.66 38.77 -17.18
CA ALA A 39 22.52 38.10 -17.81
C ALA A 39 22.76 36.59 -17.97
N THR A 40 24.01 36.18 -18.23
CA THR A 40 24.40 34.75 -18.25
C THR A 40 24.18 34.11 -16.88
N GLN A 41 24.61 34.76 -15.78
CA GLN A 41 24.42 34.23 -14.42
C GLN A 41 22.94 34.19 -14.02
N ASP A 42 22.17 35.21 -14.36
CA ASP A 42 20.72 35.25 -14.10
C ASP A 42 20.02 34.11 -14.85
N GLN A 43 20.42 33.87 -16.11
CA GLN A 43 19.87 32.79 -16.92
C GLN A 43 20.26 31.40 -16.42
N ILE A 44 21.51 31.20 -15.98
CA ILE A 44 21.95 29.96 -15.32
C ILE A 44 21.10 29.70 -14.07
N THR A 45 20.86 30.73 -13.26
CA THR A 45 20.01 30.63 -12.06
C THR A 45 18.59 30.21 -12.43
N ARG A 46 17.98 30.89 -13.41
CA ARG A 46 16.63 30.56 -13.89
C ARG A 46 16.51 29.12 -14.39
N ILE A 47 17.50 28.62 -15.14
CA ILE A 47 17.50 27.22 -15.61
C ILE A 47 17.66 26.25 -14.43
N ASN A 48 18.53 26.57 -13.47
CA ASN A 48 18.69 25.74 -12.28
C ASN A 48 17.40 25.66 -11.44
N ASP A 49 16.69 26.78 -11.28
CA ASP A 49 15.42 26.83 -10.57
C ASP A 49 14.32 26.05 -11.29
N ALA A 50 14.26 26.17 -12.63
CA ALA A 50 13.32 25.41 -13.45
C ALA A 50 13.56 23.89 -13.34
N LEU A 51 14.82 23.45 -13.44
CA LEU A 51 15.18 22.05 -13.22
C LEU A 51 14.84 21.58 -11.79
N ALA A 52 15.07 22.41 -10.77
CA ALA A 52 14.82 22.03 -9.37
C ALA A 52 13.33 21.85 -9.13
N THR A 53 12.52 22.79 -9.64
CA THR A 53 11.07 22.76 -9.55
C THR A 53 10.50 21.55 -10.27
N ALA A 54 10.95 21.26 -11.49
CA ALA A 54 10.49 20.11 -12.27
C ALA A 54 10.86 18.76 -11.62
N GLN A 55 12.10 18.64 -11.12
CA GLN A 55 12.54 17.45 -10.38
C GLN A 55 11.75 17.25 -9.09
N GLN A 56 11.54 18.31 -8.31
CA GLN A 56 10.77 18.25 -7.06
C GLN A 56 9.32 17.85 -7.33
N LYS A 57 8.68 18.46 -8.34
CA LYS A 57 7.30 18.13 -8.75
C LYS A 57 7.17 16.66 -9.13
N SER A 58 8.15 16.10 -9.84
CA SER A 58 8.14 14.68 -10.17
C SER A 58 8.39 13.78 -8.96
N ALA A 59 9.30 14.14 -8.05
CA ALA A 59 9.54 13.40 -6.82
C ALA A 59 8.29 13.39 -5.90
N ASP A 60 7.63 14.54 -5.76
CA ASP A 60 6.39 14.70 -4.98
C ASP A 60 5.24 13.87 -5.59
N ALA A 61 5.10 13.92 -6.93
CA ALA A 61 4.09 13.14 -7.64
C ALA A 61 4.34 11.62 -7.51
N SER A 62 5.60 11.19 -7.63
CA SER A 62 6.00 9.79 -7.42
C SER A 62 5.68 9.33 -5.99
N THR A 63 6.00 10.16 -4.98
CA THR A 63 5.71 9.89 -3.58
C THR A 63 4.20 9.80 -3.31
N ALA A 64 3.42 10.72 -3.89
CA ALA A 64 1.97 10.71 -3.79
C ALA A 64 1.36 9.45 -4.42
N ALA A 65 1.84 9.04 -5.60
CA ALA A 65 1.41 7.82 -6.28
C ALA A 65 1.72 6.56 -5.46
N MET A 66 2.94 6.46 -4.89
CA MET A 66 3.30 5.36 -4.01
C MET A 66 2.37 5.26 -2.79
N LYS A 67 2.18 6.37 -2.05
CA LYS A 67 1.29 6.39 -0.88
C LYS A 67 -0.15 6.05 -1.23
N ALA A 68 -0.64 6.54 -2.37
CA ALA A 68 -2.01 6.28 -2.80
C ALA A 68 -2.22 4.81 -3.22
N ASN A 69 -1.24 4.19 -3.89
CA ASN A 69 -1.28 2.76 -4.21
C ASN A 69 -1.29 1.90 -2.93
N GLN A 70 -0.40 2.18 -1.98
CA GLN A 70 -0.36 1.48 -0.69
C GLN A 70 -1.71 1.56 0.06
N ALA A 71 -2.32 2.75 0.09
CA ALA A 71 -3.63 2.94 0.69
C ALA A 71 -4.74 2.17 -0.06
N ALA A 72 -4.68 2.09 -1.39
CA ALA A 72 -5.62 1.31 -2.19
C ALA A 72 -5.50 -0.19 -1.93
N ASP A 73 -4.28 -0.72 -1.80
CA ASP A 73 -4.06 -2.14 -1.55
C ASP A 73 -4.48 -2.54 -0.13
N ALA A 74 -4.18 -1.69 0.87
CA ALA A 74 -4.70 -1.87 2.23
C ALA A 74 -6.24 -1.89 2.27
N ALA A 75 -6.88 -0.92 1.62
CA ALA A 75 -8.34 -0.85 1.57
C ALA A 75 -8.97 -2.06 0.85
N ARG A 76 -8.34 -2.55 -0.23
CA ARG A 76 -8.77 -3.78 -0.92
C ARG A 76 -8.65 -5.01 -0.01
N ALA A 77 -7.57 -5.14 0.74
CA ALA A 77 -7.36 -6.25 1.67
C ALA A 77 -8.42 -6.23 2.80
N ASP A 78 -8.72 -5.06 3.34
CA ASP A 78 -9.77 -4.87 4.35
C ASP A 78 -11.16 -5.23 3.80
N ALA A 79 -11.49 -4.75 2.59
CA ALA A 79 -12.74 -5.06 1.92
C ALA A 79 -12.91 -6.57 1.66
N HIS A 80 -11.84 -7.24 1.22
CA HIS A 80 -11.83 -8.69 1.02
C HIS A 80 -12.06 -9.45 2.33
N THR A 81 -11.35 -9.06 3.39
CA THR A 81 -11.51 -9.66 4.73
C THR A 81 -12.93 -9.49 5.26
N ALA A 82 -13.51 -8.30 5.09
CA ALA A 82 -14.89 -8.02 5.50
C ALA A 82 -15.92 -8.81 4.68
N ALA A 83 -15.67 -9.00 3.37
CA ALA A 83 -16.51 -9.83 2.52
C ALA A 83 -16.53 -11.28 2.98
N GLN A 84 -15.35 -11.87 3.26
CA GLN A 84 -15.25 -13.23 3.80
C GLN A 84 -16.02 -13.38 5.11
N ARG A 85 -15.86 -12.40 6.02
CA ARG A 85 -16.57 -12.42 7.31
C ARG A 85 -18.09 -12.33 7.14
N ALA A 86 -18.56 -11.48 6.23
CA ALA A 86 -19.98 -11.34 5.93
C ALA A 86 -20.57 -12.62 5.31
N ASP A 87 -19.82 -13.29 4.44
CA ASP A 87 -20.23 -14.56 3.83
C ASP A 87 -20.30 -15.69 4.87
N GLU A 88 -19.29 -15.82 5.73
CA GLU A 88 -19.28 -16.79 6.83
C GLU A 88 -20.48 -16.62 7.77
N LEU A 89 -20.72 -15.38 8.22
CA LEU A 89 -21.87 -15.07 9.09
C LEU A 89 -23.19 -15.27 8.37
N GLY A 90 -23.26 -14.98 7.07
CA GLY A 90 -24.43 -15.25 6.24
C GLY A 90 -24.77 -16.75 6.18
N VAL A 91 -23.76 -17.60 6.02
CA VAL A 91 -23.93 -19.06 6.05
C VAL A 91 -24.39 -19.53 7.44
N GLN A 92 -23.79 -19.01 8.52
CA GLN A 92 -24.18 -19.37 9.90
C GLN A 92 -25.61 -18.93 10.23
N ALA A 93 -26.00 -17.71 9.85
CA ALA A 93 -27.36 -17.21 10.03
C ALA A 93 -28.39 -18.05 9.25
N ALA A 94 -28.09 -18.41 8.00
CA ALA A 94 -28.94 -19.27 7.20
C ALA A 94 -29.11 -20.68 7.82
N ALA A 95 -28.02 -21.27 8.32
CA ALA A 95 -28.06 -22.55 9.01
C ALA A 95 -28.88 -22.49 10.31
N ALA A 96 -28.72 -21.44 11.10
CA ALA A 96 -29.50 -21.22 12.32
C ALA A 96 -30.99 -21.03 12.02
N ALA A 97 -31.34 -20.30 10.96
CA ALA A 97 -32.72 -20.16 10.50
C ALA A 97 -33.33 -21.50 10.09
N GLN A 98 -32.56 -22.37 9.41
CA GLN A 98 -33.02 -23.74 9.11
C GLN A 98 -33.23 -24.58 10.36
N ALA A 99 -32.35 -24.47 11.36
CA ALA A 99 -32.49 -25.18 12.63
C ALA A 99 -33.76 -24.76 13.40
N VAL A 100 -34.12 -23.47 13.37
CA VAL A 100 -35.39 -22.96 13.91
C VAL A 100 -36.59 -23.61 13.20
N GLN A 101 -36.58 -23.66 11.86
CA GLN A 101 -37.66 -24.29 11.09
C GLN A 101 -37.83 -25.78 11.44
N GLN A 102 -36.72 -26.52 11.56
CA GLN A 102 -36.74 -27.92 11.95
C GLN A 102 -37.30 -28.11 13.37
N THR A 103 -36.89 -27.26 14.31
CA THR A 103 -37.36 -27.33 15.71
C THR A 103 -38.85 -27.00 15.81
N HIS A 104 -39.32 -25.98 15.09
CA HIS A 104 -40.75 -25.65 14.97
C HIS A 104 -41.56 -26.81 14.38
N ALA A 105 -41.06 -27.47 13.33
CA ALA A 105 -41.72 -28.62 12.72
C ALA A 105 -41.81 -29.81 13.69
N GLN A 106 -40.75 -30.06 14.47
CA GLN A 106 -40.74 -31.09 15.53
C GLN A 106 -41.79 -30.76 16.60
N VAL A 107 -41.77 -29.54 17.17
CA VAL A 107 -42.77 -29.09 18.15
C VAL A 107 -44.19 -29.25 17.59
N GLY A 108 -44.44 -28.78 16.36
CA GLY A 108 -45.73 -28.90 15.69
C GLY A 108 -46.19 -30.35 15.50
N ALA A 109 -45.29 -31.25 15.12
CA ALA A 109 -45.59 -32.68 14.98
C ALA A 109 -45.98 -33.32 16.32
N VAL A 110 -45.27 -32.99 17.40
CA VAL A 110 -45.62 -33.52 18.73
C VAL A 110 -46.96 -32.94 19.20
N VAL A 111 -47.24 -31.64 18.97
CA VAL A 111 -48.51 -31.00 19.36
C VAL A 111 -49.69 -31.62 18.59
N ALA A 112 -49.52 -31.82 17.28
CA ALA A 112 -50.51 -32.50 16.44
C ALA A 112 -50.70 -33.98 16.83
N GLY A 113 -49.67 -34.64 17.35
CA GLY A 113 -49.75 -35.99 17.93
C GLY A 113 -50.61 -36.01 19.19
N ARG A 114 -50.44 -35.05 20.10
CA ARG A 114 -51.25 -34.91 21.31
C ARG A 114 -52.72 -34.67 21.01
N ALA A 115 -53.02 -33.72 20.12
CA ALA A 115 -54.39 -33.43 19.72
C ALA A 115 -55.11 -34.67 19.13
N ARG A 116 -54.37 -35.54 18.43
CA ARG A 116 -54.87 -36.82 17.93
C ARG A 116 -55.09 -37.88 19.01
N VAL A 117 -54.26 -37.92 20.05
CA VAL A 117 -54.42 -38.87 21.17
C VAL A 117 -55.59 -38.46 22.08
N GLU A 118 -55.74 -37.16 22.35
CA GLU A 118 -56.85 -36.63 23.16
C GLU A 118 -58.21 -36.79 22.47
N SER A 119 -58.27 -36.67 21.14
CA SER A 119 -59.52 -36.85 20.38
C SER A 119 -59.96 -38.32 20.26
N ALA A 120 -59.03 -39.29 20.41
CA ALA A 120 -59.33 -40.71 20.29
C ALA A 120 -59.89 -41.34 21.59
N ALA A 121 -59.56 -40.80 22.76
CA ALA A 121 -60.21 -41.03 24.06
C ALA A 121 -59.53 -40.15 25.13
N PRO A 122 -60.28 -39.53 26.07
CA PRO A 122 -59.65 -38.74 27.12
C PRO A 122 -58.69 -39.60 27.94
N LEU A 123 -57.43 -39.15 28.07
CA LEU A 123 -56.37 -39.84 28.80
C LEU A 123 -56.79 -40.21 30.23
N THR A 124 -57.64 -39.39 30.85
CA THR A 124 -58.27 -39.65 32.14
C THR A 124 -59.14 -40.91 32.12
N ALA A 125 -59.97 -41.11 31.09
CA ALA A 125 -60.79 -42.32 30.95
C ALA A 125 -59.95 -43.60 30.78
N ARG A 126 -58.76 -43.52 30.15
CA ARG A 126 -57.82 -44.65 30.03
C ARG A 126 -57.00 -44.89 31.31
N LEU A 127 -56.79 -43.86 32.12
CA LEU A 127 -56.06 -43.95 33.40
C LEU A 127 -56.91 -44.65 34.48
N PHE A 128 -58.22 -44.39 34.51
CA PHE A 128 -59.15 -44.92 35.51
C PHE A 128 -59.77 -46.29 35.16
N THR A 129 -59.49 -46.84 33.98
CA THR A 129 -60.08 -48.11 33.52
C THR A 129 -59.13 -49.32 33.61
N SER A 130 -57.87 -49.14 34.02
CA SER A 130 -56.95 -50.28 34.23
C SER A 130 -57.01 -50.80 35.67
N THR A 131 -57.21 -52.10 35.81
CA THR A 131 -57.29 -52.82 37.09
C THR A 131 -55.93 -53.19 37.71
N ASP A 132 -54.81 -52.78 37.10
CA ASP A 132 -53.44 -53.21 37.46
C ASP A 132 -52.59 -52.02 38.01
N PRO A 133 -52.21 -52.02 39.30
CA PRO A 133 -51.51 -50.90 39.96
C PRO A 133 -50.12 -50.58 39.35
N ASP A 134 -49.39 -51.59 38.89
CA ASP A 134 -48.03 -51.43 38.33
C ASP A 134 -48.05 -50.72 36.95
N GLN A 135 -49.16 -50.88 36.22
CA GLN A 135 -49.37 -50.18 34.96
C GLN A 135 -49.69 -48.70 35.17
N LEU A 136 -50.29 -48.33 36.30
CA LEU A 136 -50.61 -46.93 36.62
C LEU A 136 -49.32 -46.13 36.87
N LEU A 137 -48.39 -46.69 37.65
CA LEU A 137 -47.09 -46.07 37.94
C LEU A 137 -46.23 -45.91 36.68
N THR A 138 -46.22 -46.95 35.83
CA THR A 138 -45.52 -46.90 34.54
C THR A 138 -46.07 -45.79 33.63
N ARG A 139 -47.40 -45.64 33.55
CA ARG A 139 -48.06 -44.59 32.75
C ARG A 139 -47.81 -43.18 33.30
N LEU A 140 -47.83 -43.01 34.62
CA LEU A 140 -47.47 -41.76 35.29
C LEU A 140 -46.00 -41.38 35.02
N GLY A 141 -45.08 -42.35 35.09
CA GLY A 141 -43.68 -42.14 34.73
C GLY A 141 -43.49 -41.72 33.27
N VAL A 142 -44.23 -42.33 32.33
CA VAL A 142 -44.22 -41.92 30.92
C VAL A 142 -44.78 -40.51 30.73
N LEU A 143 -45.83 -40.12 31.46
CA LEU A 143 -46.39 -38.76 31.41
C LEU A 143 -45.40 -37.72 31.94
N GLN A 144 -44.73 -38.00 33.06
CA GLN A 144 -43.71 -37.11 33.63
C GLN A 144 -42.49 -37.00 32.71
N GLN A 145 -42.05 -38.12 32.12
CA GLN A 145 -40.97 -38.13 31.15
C GLN A 145 -41.33 -37.32 29.91
N LEU A 146 -42.57 -37.47 29.42
CA LEU A 146 -43.09 -36.72 28.28
C LEU A 146 -43.14 -35.22 28.59
N ASP A 147 -43.64 -34.80 29.76
CA ASP A 147 -43.66 -33.40 30.19
C ASP A 147 -42.26 -32.80 30.29
N SER A 148 -41.29 -33.55 30.86
CA SER A 148 -39.88 -33.14 30.87
C SER A 148 -39.28 -33.02 29.47
N THR A 149 -39.75 -33.83 28.52
CA THR A 149 -39.31 -33.79 27.12
C THR A 149 -39.91 -32.58 26.42
N TRP A 150 -41.14 -32.20 26.75
CA TRP A 150 -41.81 -31.01 26.24
C TRP A 150 -41.15 -29.71 26.70
N ALA A 151 -40.88 -29.59 28.01
CA ALA A 151 -40.18 -28.44 28.56
C ALA A 151 -38.83 -28.23 27.86
N LYS A 152 -38.05 -29.31 27.72
CA LYS A 152 -36.76 -29.29 27.01
C LYS A 152 -36.87 -28.94 25.53
N LEU A 153 -37.93 -29.40 24.84
CA LEU A 153 -38.14 -29.07 23.43
C LEU A 153 -38.52 -27.58 23.25
N GLY A 154 -39.33 -27.04 24.15
CA GLY A 154 -39.67 -25.61 24.19
C GLY A 154 -38.46 -24.73 24.48
N GLU A 155 -37.65 -25.09 25.47
CA GLU A 155 -36.38 -24.39 25.78
C GLU A 155 -35.43 -24.37 24.57
N ARG A 156 -35.25 -25.52 23.90
CA ARG A 156 -34.43 -25.60 22.69
C ARG A 156 -34.96 -24.75 21.53
N ALA A 157 -36.28 -24.66 21.37
CA ALA A 157 -36.89 -23.83 20.34
C ALA A 157 -36.60 -22.33 20.58
N LEU A 158 -36.75 -21.89 21.84
CA LEU A 158 -36.44 -20.51 22.23
C LEU A 158 -34.94 -20.21 22.09
N GLU A 159 -34.07 -21.13 22.51
CA GLU A 159 -32.62 -21.00 22.36
C GLU A 159 -32.21 -20.91 20.88
N ALA A 160 -32.71 -21.82 20.04
CA ALA A 160 -32.46 -21.81 18.60
C ALA A 160 -32.92 -20.49 17.96
N GLN A 161 -34.07 -19.95 18.40
CA GLN A 161 -34.57 -18.68 17.93
C GLN A 161 -33.68 -17.50 18.36
N SER A 162 -33.24 -17.44 19.63
CA SER A 162 -32.32 -16.41 20.10
C SER A 162 -30.97 -16.45 19.37
N VAL A 163 -30.44 -17.65 19.11
CA VAL A 163 -29.19 -17.83 18.35
C VAL A 163 -29.37 -17.37 16.90
N ALA A 164 -30.48 -17.73 16.25
CA ALA A 164 -30.75 -17.30 14.87
C ALA A 164 -30.89 -15.79 14.74
N THR A 165 -31.60 -15.12 15.67
CA THR A 165 -31.69 -13.66 15.68
C THR A 165 -30.32 -13.02 15.90
N SER A 166 -29.54 -13.49 16.86
CA SER A 166 -28.20 -12.94 17.12
C SER A 166 -27.24 -13.10 15.94
N LEU A 167 -27.29 -14.24 15.24
CA LEU A 167 -26.46 -14.47 14.06
C LEU A 167 -26.91 -13.62 12.87
N GLU A 168 -28.22 -13.40 12.68
CA GLU A 168 -28.71 -12.52 11.63
C GLU A 168 -28.31 -11.06 11.90
N ASP A 169 -28.39 -10.58 13.14
CA ASP A 169 -27.92 -9.23 13.51
C ASP A 169 -26.41 -9.06 13.26
N GLN A 170 -25.61 -10.09 13.60
CA GLN A 170 -24.18 -10.11 13.29
C GLN A 170 -23.92 -10.12 11.78
N ALA A 171 -24.67 -10.92 11.01
CA ALA A 171 -24.55 -10.98 9.56
C ALA A 171 -24.92 -9.65 8.91
N GLN A 172 -25.96 -8.97 9.38
CA GLN A 172 -26.34 -7.64 8.90
C GLN A 172 -25.26 -6.60 9.19
N THR A 173 -24.71 -6.61 10.41
CA THR A 173 -23.58 -5.73 10.78
C THR A 173 -22.36 -5.98 9.90
N ALA A 174 -22.03 -7.25 9.64
CA ALA A 174 -20.91 -7.62 8.78
C ALA A 174 -21.13 -7.24 7.31
N ARG A 175 -22.36 -7.38 6.77
CA ARG A 175 -22.71 -6.91 5.42
C ARG A 175 -22.58 -5.40 5.30
N ALA A 176 -23.05 -4.64 6.28
CA ALA A 176 -22.90 -3.17 6.29
C ALA A 176 -21.43 -2.74 6.36
N ALA A 177 -20.61 -3.43 7.17
CA ALA A 177 -19.17 -3.20 7.23
C ALA A 177 -18.47 -3.52 5.90
N ARG A 178 -18.82 -4.66 5.27
CA ARG A 178 -18.34 -5.03 3.94
C ARG A 178 -18.66 -3.95 2.91
N ASP A 179 -19.90 -3.48 2.86
CA ASP A 179 -20.33 -2.47 1.87
C ASP A 179 -19.58 -1.15 2.08
N THR A 180 -19.39 -0.74 3.33
CA THR A 180 -18.60 0.45 3.68
C THR A 180 -17.14 0.32 3.23
N LEU A 181 -16.51 -0.83 3.51
CA LEU A 181 -15.11 -1.07 3.13
C LEU A 181 -14.93 -1.25 1.63
N ALA A 182 -15.92 -1.82 0.93
CA ALA A 182 -15.93 -1.89 -0.53
C ALA A 182 -15.93 -0.50 -1.16
N THR A 183 -16.79 0.42 -0.70
CA THR A 183 -16.76 1.82 -1.17
C THR A 183 -15.43 2.51 -0.83
N ALA A 184 -14.89 2.27 0.37
CA ALA A 184 -13.58 2.83 0.74
C ALA A 184 -12.45 2.32 -0.17
N ALA A 185 -12.49 1.06 -0.58
CA ALA A 185 -11.54 0.47 -1.51
C ALA A 185 -11.66 1.05 -2.93
N GLU A 186 -12.88 1.30 -3.40
CA GLU A 186 -13.13 1.99 -4.69
C GLU A 186 -12.59 3.44 -4.67
N ASP A 187 -12.89 4.19 -3.61
CA ASP A 187 -12.38 5.55 -3.43
C ASP A 187 -10.84 5.60 -3.37
N ALA A 188 -10.23 4.65 -2.65
CA ALA A 188 -8.79 4.55 -2.56
C ALA A 188 -8.15 4.18 -3.90
N ALA A 189 -8.76 3.26 -4.67
CA ALA A 189 -8.30 2.91 -6.01
C ALA A 189 -8.40 4.10 -6.98
N GLN A 190 -9.46 4.92 -6.88
CA GLN A 190 -9.58 6.12 -7.71
C GLN A 190 -8.52 7.17 -7.35
N LYS A 191 -8.22 7.37 -6.06
CA LYS A 191 -7.12 8.23 -5.61
C LYS A 191 -5.77 7.75 -6.12
N ALA A 192 -5.51 6.43 -6.06
CA ALA A 192 -4.30 5.81 -6.60
C ALA A 192 -4.14 6.08 -8.10
N LYS A 193 -5.23 5.91 -8.86
CA LYS A 193 -5.24 6.21 -10.30
C LYS A 193 -4.93 7.68 -10.59
N THR A 194 -5.61 8.62 -9.91
CA THR A 194 -5.35 10.06 -10.10
C THR A 194 -3.92 10.44 -9.75
N ALA A 195 -3.34 9.83 -8.70
CA ALA A 195 -1.95 10.06 -8.34
C ALA A 195 -0.97 9.49 -9.38
N ALA A 196 -1.25 8.31 -9.93
CA ALA A 196 -0.46 7.72 -11.02
C ALA A 196 -0.53 8.54 -12.32
N ASP A 197 -1.70 9.08 -12.67
CA ASP A 197 -1.86 9.98 -13.82
C ASP A 197 -1.05 11.28 -13.62
N ALA A 198 -1.03 11.81 -12.39
CA ALA A 198 -0.24 13.00 -12.03
C ALA A 198 1.28 12.73 -12.04
N GLU A 199 1.72 11.57 -11.56
CA GLU A 199 3.11 11.08 -11.68
C GLU A 199 3.52 11.01 -13.16
N ALA A 200 2.74 10.32 -13.99
CA ALA A 200 3.01 10.20 -15.42
C ALA A 200 3.10 11.56 -16.13
N ALA A 201 2.22 12.51 -15.78
CA ALA A 201 2.26 13.87 -16.32
C ALA A 201 3.53 14.64 -15.88
N ALA A 202 3.94 14.52 -14.62
CA ALA A 202 5.15 15.16 -14.11
C ALA A 202 6.44 14.55 -14.72
N VAL A 203 6.47 13.23 -14.90
CA VAL A 203 7.59 12.55 -15.59
C VAL A 203 7.67 13.02 -17.05
N ALA A 204 6.54 13.07 -17.76
CA ALA A 204 6.50 13.51 -19.16
C ALA A 204 6.94 14.98 -19.32
N ASP A 205 6.50 15.87 -18.43
CA ASP A 205 6.93 17.27 -18.39
C ASP A 205 8.45 17.38 -18.20
N LEU A 206 8.99 16.69 -17.18
CA LEU A 206 10.43 16.70 -16.94
C LEU A 206 11.22 16.11 -18.10
N GLN A 207 10.82 14.96 -18.66
CA GLN A 207 11.48 14.35 -19.81
C GLN A 207 11.45 15.26 -21.06
N GLY A 208 10.37 15.99 -21.28
CA GLY A 208 10.23 16.93 -22.39
C GLY A 208 11.21 18.11 -22.32
N HIS A 209 11.58 18.53 -21.11
CA HIS A 209 12.38 19.76 -20.91
C HIS A 209 13.82 19.51 -20.43
N VAL A 210 14.08 18.43 -19.68
CA VAL A 210 15.36 18.18 -19.00
C VAL A 210 16.56 18.17 -19.96
N THR A 211 16.43 17.53 -21.12
CA THR A 211 17.49 17.47 -22.14
C THR A 211 17.82 18.86 -22.68
N THR A 212 16.79 19.69 -22.92
CA THR A 212 16.94 21.05 -23.40
C THR A 212 17.57 21.94 -22.33
N LEU A 213 17.10 21.86 -21.08
CA LEU A 213 17.63 22.66 -19.97
C LEU A 213 19.10 22.35 -19.69
N TYR A 214 19.51 21.07 -19.75
CA TYR A 214 20.94 20.73 -19.62
C TYR A 214 21.78 21.18 -20.82
N ALA A 215 21.24 21.12 -22.05
CA ALA A 215 21.94 21.65 -23.23
C ALA A 215 22.11 23.18 -23.17
N GLN A 216 21.12 23.89 -22.63
CA GLN A 216 21.18 25.34 -22.39
C GLN A 216 22.23 25.68 -21.31
N LEU A 217 22.23 24.97 -20.18
CA LEU A 217 23.26 25.13 -19.14
C LEU A 217 24.66 24.88 -19.68
N ALA A 218 24.85 23.79 -20.43
CA ALA A 218 26.12 23.44 -21.05
C ALA A 218 26.63 24.56 -21.96
N THR A 219 25.72 25.19 -22.70
CA THR A 219 26.03 26.31 -23.59
C THR A 219 26.48 27.55 -22.80
N LEU A 220 25.80 27.89 -21.70
CA LEU A 220 26.12 29.05 -20.87
C LEU A 220 27.40 28.86 -20.05
N LYS A 221 27.69 27.63 -19.62
CA LYS A 221 28.85 27.28 -18.78
C LYS A 221 30.07 26.79 -19.57
N ASN A 222 29.94 26.64 -20.89
CA ASN A 222 30.96 26.06 -21.77
C ASN A 222 31.40 24.64 -21.31
N THR A 223 30.41 23.80 -21.01
CA THR A 223 30.57 22.41 -20.58
C THR A 223 29.77 21.47 -21.49
N THR A 224 29.51 20.24 -21.05
CA THR A 224 28.59 19.31 -21.74
C THR A 224 27.36 19.06 -20.88
N ALA A 225 26.22 18.78 -21.52
CA ALA A 225 24.96 18.49 -20.82
C ALA A 225 25.10 17.34 -19.81
N ASP A 226 25.92 16.35 -20.14
CA ASP A 226 26.21 15.21 -19.28
C ASP A 226 27.02 15.59 -18.02
N VAL A 227 27.99 16.51 -18.15
CA VAL A 227 28.74 17.04 -17.00
C VAL A 227 27.83 17.84 -16.07
N GLU A 228 26.95 18.68 -16.62
CA GLU A 228 25.98 19.45 -15.83
C GLU A 228 24.96 18.56 -15.12
N ARG A 229 24.46 17.52 -15.80
CA ARG A 229 23.57 16.51 -15.20
C ARG A 229 24.24 15.84 -14.01
N ARG A 230 25.44 15.26 -14.20
CA ARG A 230 26.18 14.57 -13.13
C ARG A 230 26.52 15.48 -11.97
N TYR A 231 26.96 16.71 -12.24
CA TYR A 231 27.24 17.69 -11.19
C TYR A 231 26.00 17.93 -10.31
N ARG A 232 24.83 18.09 -10.92
CA ARG A 232 23.56 18.29 -10.21
C ARG A 232 23.16 17.07 -9.39
N ILE A 233 23.25 15.85 -9.97
CA ILE A 233 22.97 14.60 -9.25
C ILE A 233 23.88 14.49 -8.02
N GLY A 234 25.18 14.79 -8.18
CA GLY A 234 26.14 14.84 -7.07
C GLY A 234 25.73 15.81 -5.96
N GLN A 235 25.33 17.04 -6.33
CA GLN A 235 24.85 18.02 -5.35
C GLN A 235 23.60 17.55 -4.60
N GLN A 236 22.64 16.94 -5.30
CA GLN A 236 21.41 16.45 -4.69
C GLN A 236 21.65 15.26 -3.77
N VAL A 237 22.51 14.31 -4.17
CA VAL A 237 22.89 13.18 -3.31
C VAL A 237 23.63 13.67 -2.06
N ALA A 238 24.59 14.59 -2.20
CA ALA A 238 25.30 15.15 -1.05
C ALA A 238 24.37 15.94 -0.11
N GLU A 239 23.33 16.60 -0.62
CA GLU A 239 22.30 17.24 0.20
C GLU A 239 21.42 16.21 0.91
N GLN A 240 20.99 15.16 0.22
CA GLN A 240 20.24 14.04 0.81
C GLN A 240 21.02 13.38 1.95
N GLU A 241 22.32 13.17 1.79
CA GLU A 241 23.18 12.58 2.81
C GLU A 241 23.41 13.53 4.00
N ARG A 242 23.58 14.84 3.74
CA ARG A 242 23.63 15.85 4.82
C ARG A 242 22.31 15.94 5.59
N ALA A 243 21.18 15.91 4.91
CA ALA A 243 19.86 15.90 5.52
C ALA A 243 19.63 14.62 6.34
N ALA A 244 20.02 13.46 5.81
CA ALA A 244 19.92 12.18 6.52
C ALA A 244 20.80 12.14 7.77
N ALA A 245 22.04 12.64 7.70
CA ALA A 245 22.92 12.77 8.86
C ALA A 245 22.34 13.72 9.91
N ALA A 246 21.83 14.89 9.51
CA ALA A 246 21.18 15.83 10.43
C ALA A 246 19.93 15.23 11.10
N ALA A 247 19.13 14.46 10.35
CA ALA A 247 17.97 13.74 10.89
C ALA A 247 18.39 12.64 11.86
N ALA A 248 19.48 11.91 11.59
CA ALA A 248 20.03 10.90 12.48
C ALA A 248 20.58 11.53 13.77
N ASP A 249 21.28 12.66 13.69
CA ASP A 249 21.77 13.41 14.85
C ASP A 249 20.61 13.96 15.70
N ALA A 250 19.55 14.47 15.05
CA ALA A 250 18.33 14.91 15.73
C ALA A 250 17.58 13.74 16.40
N ALA A 251 17.51 12.59 15.73
CA ALA A 251 16.92 11.37 16.29
C ALA A 251 17.75 10.83 17.45
N ALA A 252 19.08 10.82 17.37
CA ALA A 252 19.98 10.43 18.44
C ALA A 252 19.86 11.37 19.66
N ALA A 253 19.68 12.67 19.44
CA ALA A 253 19.39 13.63 20.50
C ALA A 253 18.00 13.42 21.13
N ALA A 254 17.01 12.96 20.36
CA ALA A 254 15.68 12.62 20.84
C ALA A 254 15.59 11.22 21.50
N SER A 255 16.56 10.34 21.25
CA SER A 255 16.56 8.93 21.69
C SER A 255 16.92 8.70 23.17
N SER A 256 16.84 9.73 24.02
CA SER A 256 16.76 9.56 25.48
C SER A 256 15.42 8.96 25.97
N SER A 257 14.53 8.56 25.06
CA SER A 257 13.28 7.86 25.37
C SER A 257 12.80 6.96 24.23
N GLY A 258 13.00 5.65 24.39
CA GLY A 258 12.11 4.60 23.87
C GLY A 258 12.36 4.08 22.46
N SER A 259 12.85 2.84 22.37
CA SER A 259 12.80 1.99 21.17
C SER A 259 11.38 1.46 20.89
N GLY A 260 11.05 1.29 19.60
CA GLY A 260 10.34 0.10 19.13
C GLY A 260 9.26 0.28 18.06
N GLY A 261 9.47 -0.39 16.91
CA GLY A 261 8.44 -0.91 15.98
C GLY A 261 8.01 0.08 14.88
N GLY A 262 7.89 -0.29 13.60
CA GLY A 262 7.87 -1.59 12.92
C GLY A 262 7.14 -1.37 11.58
N SER A 263 7.68 -1.98 10.51
CA SER A 263 7.35 -1.78 9.09
C SER A 263 5.86 -1.81 8.71
N GLY A 264 5.52 -1.01 7.71
CA GLY A 264 4.34 -1.20 6.85
C GLY A 264 4.82 -1.36 5.42
N GLY A 265 5.11 -2.59 5.02
CA GLY A 265 5.55 -2.95 3.66
C GLY A 265 4.42 -2.74 2.67
N GLY A 266 4.71 -1.96 1.63
CA GLY A 266 3.78 -1.64 0.56
C GLY A 266 4.38 -2.04 -0.78
N ASP A 267 3.71 -2.98 -1.47
CA ASP A 267 4.06 -3.47 -2.80
C ASP A 267 4.23 -2.29 -3.78
N LEU A 268 5.47 -2.01 -4.20
CA LEU A 268 5.76 -1.07 -5.27
C LEU A 268 5.53 -1.80 -6.60
N GLY A 269 4.25 -2.03 -6.93
CA GLY A 269 3.78 -2.79 -8.09
C GLY A 269 4.56 -2.50 -9.37
N GLY A 270 5.36 -3.49 -9.80
CA GLY A 270 6.20 -3.44 -10.98
C GLY A 270 5.46 -3.87 -12.24
N GLY A 271 4.79 -2.92 -12.90
CA GLY A 271 4.36 -3.05 -14.28
C GLY A 271 5.16 -2.11 -15.17
N GLY A 272 6.15 -2.62 -15.91
CA GLY A 272 6.88 -1.84 -16.94
C GLY A 272 8.39 -1.61 -16.72
N VAL A 273 9.02 -2.28 -15.75
CA VAL A 273 10.48 -2.16 -15.53
C VAL A 273 11.24 -2.93 -16.63
N ASN A 274 12.24 -2.29 -17.26
CA ASN A 274 13.15 -2.99 -18.16
C ASN A 274 14.21 -3.74 -17.34
N VAL A 275 14.06 -5.07 -17.24
CA VAL A 275 15.01 -5.94 -16.55
C VAL A 275 16.05 -6.43 -17.54
N ASP A 276 17.13 -5.67 -17.70
CA ASP A 276 18.32 -6.05 -18.47
C ASP A 276 19.60 -5.90 -17.63
N PRO A 277 19.96 -6.93 -16.82
CA PRO A 277 21.17 -6.89 -16.02
C PRO A 277 22.45 -6.69 -16.86
N ALA A 278 22.49 -7.18 -18.09
CA ALA A 278 23.67 -7.04 -18.95
C ALA A 278 23.79 -5.61 -19.50
N GLY A 279 22.68 -5.01 -19.92
CA GLY A 279 22.59 -3.60 -20.29
C GLY A 279 22.97 -2.68 -19.13
N ALA A 280 22.42 -2.94 -17.95
CA ALA A 280 22.76 -2.22 -16.72
C ALA A 280 24.26 -2.30 -16.38
N GLN A 281 24.86 -3.49 -16.48
CA GLN A 281 26.31 -3.70 -16.29
C GLN A 281 27.13 -2.91 -17.31
N ALA A 282 26.74 -2.93 -18.59
CA ALA A 282 27.43 -2.21 -19.65
C ALA A 282 27.33 -0.69 -19.46
N TYR A 283 26.15 -0.19 -19.09
CA TYR A 283 25.95 1.22 -18.77
C TYR A 283 26.84 1.65 -17.60
N ALA A 284 26.80 0.93 -16.48
CA ALA A 284 27.63 1.21 -15.31
C ALA A 284 29.13 1.21 -15.62
N ALA A 285 29.62 0.24 -16.41
CA ALA A 285 31.02 0.18 -16.83
C ALA A 285 31.43 1.41 -17.66
N GLY A 286 30.54 1.89 -18.53
CA GLY A 286 30.74 3.10 -19.32
C GLY A 286 30.79 4.38 -18.48
N GLN A 287 30.08 4.40 -17.34
CA GLN A 287 30.04 5.55 -16.45
C GLN A 287 31.27 5.68 -15.53
N LEU A 288 32.07 4.63 -15.27
CA LEU A 288 33.17 4.73 -14.30
C LEU A 288 34.17 5.87 -14.57
N GLY A 289 34.54 6.06 -15.84
CA GLY A 289 35.48 7.12 -16.24
C GLY A 289 34.96 8.52 -15.93
N ASN A 290 33.64 8.70 -15.92
CA ASN A 290 32.98 9.96 -15.58
C ASN A 290 33.16 10.36 -14.10
N TYR A 291 33.50 9.41 -13.24
CA TYR A 291 33.80 9.61 -11.82
C TYR A 291 35.31 9.65 -11.52
N GLY A 292 36.16 9.58 -12.55
CA GLY A 292 37.61 9.47 -12.40
C GLY A 292 38.08 8.07 -11.99
N TRP A 293 37.21 7.07 -12.07
CA TRP A 293 37.52 5.69 -11.72
C TRP A 293 38.03 4.90 -12.92
N GLY A 294 39.05 4.06 -12.69
CA GLY A 294 39.51 3.07 -13.65
C GLY A 294 38.58 1.87 -13.75
N GLN A 295 38.73 1.09 -14.83
CA GLN A 295 37.94 -0.13 -15.05
C GLN A 295 38.19 -1.23 -14.00
N ASP A 296 39.29 -1.15 -13.25
CA ASP A 296 39.57 -2.00 -12.08
C ASP A 296 38.46 -1.92 -11.00
N GLN A 297 37.80 -0.76 -10.89
CA GLN A 297 36.69 -0.55 -9.95
C GLN A 297 35.44 -1.36 -10.31
N PHE A 298 35.27 -1.72 -11.59
CA PHE A 298 34.07 -2.45 -12.04
C PHE A 298 33.92 -3.81 -11.35
N SER A 299 35.02 -4.50 -11.07
CA SER A 299 34.98 -5.80 -10.38
C SER A 299 34.40 -5.72 -8.95
N CYS A 300 34.62 -4.60 -8.27
CA CYS A 300 34.04 -4.32 -6.95
C CYS A 300 32.58 -3.93 -7.08
N LEU A 301 32.25 -3.03 -8.02
CA LEU A 301 30.87 -2.62 -8.31
C LEU A 301 29.99 -3.82 -8.68
N TYR A 302 30.51 -4.70 -9.54
CA TYR A 302 29.86 -5.95 -9.95
C TYR A 302 29.48 -6.79 -8.75
N ARG A 303 30.42 -7.06 -7.84
CA ARG A 303 30.15 -7.87 -6.65
C ARG A 303 29.18 -7.19 -5.71
N LEU A 304 29.33 -5.88 -5.49
CA LEU A 304 28.44 -5.08 -4.65
C LEU A 304 27.00 -5.21 -5.14
N TRP A 305 26.68 -4.78 -6.36
CA TRP A 305 25.30 -4.81 -6.86
C TRP A 305 24.80 -6.20 -7.23
N MET A 306 25.69 -7.17 -7.44
CA MET A 306 25.28 -8.57 -7.54
C MET A 306 24.68 -9.07 -6.22
N GLN A 307 25.31 -8.69 -5.10
CA GLN A 307 24.88 -9.08 -3.77
C GLN A 307 23.62 -8.32 -3.32
N GLU A 308 23.51 -7.05 -3.70
CA GLU A 308 22.36 -6.20 -3.36
C GLU A 308 21.07 -6.62 -4.10
N SER A 309 21.16 -6.81 -5.42
CA SER A 309 19.95 -6.94 -6.25
C SER A 309 20.07 -7.95 -7.38
N SER A 310 21.23 -8.62 -7.52
CA SER A 310 21.60 -9.36 -8.72
C SER A 310 21.47 -8.49 -9.99
N TRP A 311 21.80 -7.20 -9.90
CA TRP A 311 21.69 -6.21 -10.98
C TRP A 311 20.28 -6.01 -11.55
N ARG A 312 19.23 -6.33 -10.78
CA ARG A 312 17.85 -6.16 -11.22
C ARG A 312 17.27 -4.81 -10.82
N ALA A 313 16.75 -4.07 -11.79
CA ALA A 313 16.11 -2.76 -11.58
C ALA A 313 14.75 -2.85 -10.87
N ASP A 314 14.12 -4.02 -10.84
CA ASP A 314 12.86 -4.31 -10.15
C ASP A 314 13.07 -5.00 -8.77
N ALA A 315 14.31 -5.12 -8.29
CA ALA A 315 14.59 -5.77 -7.02
C ALA A 315 13.98 -4.98 -5.84
N LEU A 316 12.99 -5.57 -5.18
CA LEU A 316 12.40 -5.07 -3.94
C LEU A 316 12.75 -6.02 -2.78
N ASN A 317 13.29 -5.46 -1.71
CA ASN A 317 13.44 -6.16 -0.43
C ASN A 317 12.15 -5.96 0.41
N PRO A 318 11.34 -7.00 0.64
CA PRO A 318 10.05 -6.86 1.30
C PRO A 318 10.14 -6.53 2.81
N ASP A 319 11.28 -6.78 3.44
CA ASP A 319 11.46 -6.53 4.88
C ASP A 319 11.86 -5.08 5.17
N SER A 320 12.62 -4.46 4.25
CA SER A 320 13.22 -3.13 4.41
C SER A 320 12.70 -2.07 3.44
N ASP A 321 11.94 -2.46 2.41
CA ASP A 321 11.51 -1.60 1.28
C ASP A 321 12.68 -1.03 0.44
N ALA A 322 13.89 -1.58 0.59
CA ALA A 322 15.02 -1.23 -0.28
C ALA A 322 14.73 -1.65 -1.73
N TYR A 323 15.07 -0.77 -2.69
CA TYR A 323 14.63 -0.93 -4.08
C TYR A 323 15.73 -0.68 -5.12
N GLY A 324 15.61 -1.42 -6.23
CA GLY A 324 16.40 -1.23 -7.45
C GLY A 324 17.80 -1.84 -7.38
N ILE A 325 18.60 -1.57 -8.43
CA ILE A 325 19.97 -2.05 -8.56
C ILE A 325 20.82 -1.73 -7.31
N PRO A 326 20.83 -0.49 -6.78
CA PRO A 326 21.65 -0.14 -5.63
C PRO A 326 20.99 -0.43 -4.28
N GLN A 327 19.78 -1.02 -4.24
CA GLN A 327 19.00 -1.22 -3.00
C GLN A 327 18.88 0.06 -2.16
N ALA A 328 18.44 1.15 -2.79
CA ALA A 328 18.32 2.45 -2.12
C ALA A 328 17.26 2.42 -1.01
N LEU A 329 17.60 3.02 0.15
CA LEU A 329 16.71 3.15 1.30
C LEU A 329 16.75 4.58 1.88
N PRO A 330 15.60 5.31 1.91
CA PRO A 330 14.37 5.00 1.18
C PRO A 330 14.55 5.12 -0.34
N ALA A 331 13.78 4.34 -1.09
CA ALA A 331 13.89 4.20 -2.55
C ALA A 331 13.72 5.53 -3.32
N ASP A 332 12.90 6.43 -2.80
CA ASP A 332 12.57 7.74 -3.37
C ASP A 332 13.77 8.68 -3.47
N LYS A 333 14.87 8.44 -2.75
CA LYS A 333 16.14 9.16 -2.93
C LYS A 333 16.63 9.14 -4.36
N MET A 334 16.36 8.07 -5.12
CA MET A 334 16.76 7.94 -6.52
C MET A 334 16.09 8.96 -7.45
N ALA A 335 15.02 9.64 -7.02
CA ALA A 335 14.40 10.73 -7.76
C ALA A 335 15.36 11.90 -8.06
N ALA A 336 16.47 12.03 -7.32
CA ALA A 336 17.53 12.98 -7.62
C ALA A 336 18.21 12.72 -8.98
N ALA A 337 18.35 11.46 -9.38
CA ALA A 337 18.94 11.12 -10.68
C ALA A 337 17.96 11.25 -11.83
N GLY A 338 16.67 11.05 -11.56
CA GLY A 338 15.64 11.18 -12.58
C GLY A 338 14.26 10.72 -12.11
N PRO A 339 13.20 11.18 -12.77
CA PRO A 339 11.82 10.90 -12.40
C PRO A 339 11.39 9.46 -12.66
N ASP A 340 12.07 8.79 -13.58
CA ASP A 340 11.83 7.42 -14.03
C ASP A 340 12.63 6.39 -13.23
N TRP A 341 13.19 6.77 -12.08
CA TRP A 341 14.00 5.92 -11.21
C TRP A 341 13.33 4.58 -10.85
N ARG A 342 12.00 4.54 -10.82
CA ARG A 342 11.22 3.32 -10.53
C ARG A 342 11.28 2.28 -11.65
N THR A 343 11.54 2.69 -12.89
CA THR A 343 11.45 1.79 -14.05
C THR A 343 12.67 1.80 -14.95
N ASN A 344 13.59 2.75 -14.74
CA ASN A 344 14.79 2.94 -15.53
C ASN A 344 16.06 2.59 -14.73
N GLY A 345 16.72 1.49 -15.13
CA GLY A 345 17.97 1.04 -14.51
C GLY A 345 19.13 2.03 -14.66
N ASP A 346 19.19 2.81 -15.76
CA ASP A 346 20.23 3.81 -15.97
C ASP A 346 20.12 4.94 -14.94
N THR A 347 18.89 5.37 -14.64
CA THR A 347 18.61 6.37 -13.59
C THR A 347 19.02 5.85 -12.20
N GLN A 348 18.74 4.58 -11.90
CA GLN A 348 19.17 3.95 -10.65
C GLN A 348 20.69 3.86 -10.54
N ILE A 349 21.38 3.56 -11.64
CA ILE A 349 22.85 3.51 -11.71
C ILE A 349 23.45 4.91 -11.54
N ASP A 350 22.92 5.94 -12.21
CA ASP A 350 23.40 7.33 -12.08
C ASP A 350 23.33 7.80 -10.62
N TRP A 351 22.23 7.49 -9.90
CA TRP A 351 22.12 7.75 -8.47
C TRP A 351 23.13 6.93 -7.66
N GLY A 352 23.20 5.61 -7.90
CA GLY A 352 24.04 4.70 -7.13
C GLY A 352 25.54 5.01 -7.25
N LEU A 353 26.03 5.38 -8.43
CA LEU A 353 27.42 5.79 -8.62
C LEU A 353 27.72 7.11 -7.92
N SER A 354 26.80 8.07 -7.97
CA SER A 354 26.90 9.34 -7.23
C SER A 354 26.97 9.10 -5.72
N TYR A 355 26.11 8.22 -5.20
CA TYR A 355 26.10 7.82 -3.80
C TYR A 355 27.42 7.16 -3.38
N ILE A 356 27.93 6.23 -4.18
CA ILE A 356 29.21 5.57 -3.91
C ILE A 356 30.36 6.58 -3.88
N GLN A 357 30.37 7.56 -4.78
CA GLN A 357 31.39 8.60 -4.78
C GLN A 357 31.35 9.46 -3.52
N ASP A 358 30.17 9.93 -3.13
CA ASP A 358 30.01 10.80 -1.96
C ASP A 358 30.33 10.06 -0.66
N ARG A 359 29.81 8.84 -0.50
CA ARG A 359 29.88 8.08 0.75
C ARG A 359 31.19 7.31 0.94
N TYR A 360 31.68 6.69 -0.13
CA TYR A 360 32.78 5.71 -0.09
C TYR A 360 33.98 6.11 -0.94
N GLY A 361 33.86 7.17 -1.74
CA GLY A 361 34.89 7.64 -2.67
C GLY A 361 35.09 6.78 -3.92
N SER A 362 34.86 5.46 -3.85
CA SER A 362 35.00 4.52 -4.97
C SER A 362 34.24 3.21 -4.77
N PRO A 363 33.92 2.46 -5.85
CA PRO A 363 33.27 1.16 -5.74
C PRO A 363 34.05 0.13 -4.93
N CYS A 364 35.39 0.11 -5.04
CA CYS A 364 36.19 -0.76 -4.18
C CYS A 364 36.26 -0.30 -2.73
N GLY A 365 36.16 1.02 -2.47
CA GLY A 365 35.97 1.55 -1.13
C GLY A 365 34.66 1.08 -0.50
N ALA A 366 33.57 1.12 -1.26
CA ALA A 366 32.26 0.61 -0.84
C ALA A 366 32.33 -0.90 -0.56
N TRP A 367 32.80 -1.72 -1.50
CA TRP A 367 32.94 -3.16 -1.30
C TRP A 367 33.80 -3.52 -0.09
N ALA A 368 34.91 -2.82 0.13
CA ALA A 368 35.77 -3.05 1.29
C ALA A 368 35.06 -2.71 2.61
N HIS A 369 34.24 -1.66 2.63
CA HIS A 369 33.41 -1.32 3.79
C HIS A 369 32.41 -2.43 4.11
N GLU A 370 31.70 -2.95 3.10
CA GLU A 370 30.70 -4.01 3.28
C GLU A 370 31.30 -5.30 3.83
N VAL A 371 32.43 -5.74 3.26
CA VAL A 371 33.16 -6.93 3.73
C VAL A 371 33.70 -6.73 5.16
N ALA A 372 34.20 -5.53 5.49
CA ALA A 372 34.73 -5.24 6.83
C ALA A 372 33.66 -5.26 7.92
N ASN A 373 32.42 -4.91 7.58
CA ASN A 373 31.27 -4.94 8.50
C ASN A 373 30.60 -6.32 8.60
N ASN A 374 31.15 -7.35 7.93
CA ASN A 374 30.56 -8.70 7.79
C ASN A 374 29.14 -8.68 7.22
N TRP A 375 28.84 -7.71 6.36
CA TRP A 375 27.56 -7.71 5.64
C TRP A 375 27.63 -8.71 4.47
N TYR A 376 28.84 -8.97 3.93
CA TYR A 376 29.13 -9.94 2.85
C TYR A 376 30.36 -10.82 3.07
#